data_AF-A0A8W8MGW7-F1
#
_entry.id   AF-A0A8W8MGW7-F1
#
_cell.length_a   1.000
_cell.length_b   1.000
_cell.length_c   1.000
_cell.angle_alpha   90.00
_cell.angle_beta   90.00
_cell.angle_gamma   90.00
#
_symmetry.space_group_name_H-M   'P 1'
#
loop_
_entity.id
_entity.type
_entity.pdbx_description
1 polymer ?
#
loop_
_entity_poly.entity_id
_entity_poly.type
_entity_poly.pdbx_seq_one_letter_code
_entity_poly.pdbx_strand_id
1 'polypeptide(L)'
;LPGIISGSFLSHIAKQCPQLKQLHLSYLGLTAHCIYTNQLCQAFQHFTSLIDLRLEHAYLSIDQLFCRSARKCRSLQRFCVVSKNGSLDPDAVTGLMSELPRLMVLQLFTDSTQTMCKKLMKALKDRFQSTRPALSVTIYPLFDQDTAYVMNKIPTKHLEELTIFSSKICQQPPGQCRVKVKTRDRSGKVTV
;
A
#
# COMPACT_ATOMS: atom_id res chain seq x y z
N LEU A 1 -15.33 5.96 3.99
CA LEU A 1 -16.26 5.16 4.84
C LEU A 1 -16.92 6.12 5.84
N PRO A 2 -18.21 6.46 5.67
CA PRO A 2 -18.91 7.31 6.64
C PRO A 2 -18.80 6.70 8.04
N GLY A 3 -18.39 7.49 9.03
CA GLY A 3 -18.35 7.09 10.45
C GLY A 3 -17.02 6.53 10.98
N ILE A 4 -16.05 6.14 10.13
CA ILE A 4 -14.72 5.73 10.62
C ILE A 4 -13.80 6.95 10.73
N ILE A 5 -13.86 7.59 11.89
CA ILE A 5 -13.12 8.83 12.20
C ILE A 5 -11.87 8.58 13.06
N SER A 6 -11.51 7.34 13.34
CA SER A 6 -10.29 7.02 14.11
C SER A 6 -9.70 5.67 13.70
N GLY A 7 -8.42 5.42 14.03
CA GLY A 7 -7.74 4.14 13.82
C GLY A 7 -7.94 3.11 14.94
N SER A 8 -8.81 3.35 15.92
CA SER A 8 -8.95 2.49 17.13
C SER A 8 -9.31 1.03 16.82
N PHE A 9 -10.05 0.79 15.74
CA PHE A 9 -10.41 -0.54 15.27
C PHE A 9 -9.20 -1.37 14.78
N LEU A 10 -8.08 -0.74 14.41
CA LEU A 10 -6.90 -1.44 13.88
C LEU A 10 -6.30 -2.41 14.91
N SER A 11 -6.29 -2.01 16.19
CA SER A 11 -5.85 -2.89 17.28
C SER A 11 -6.77 -4.09 17.45
N HIS A 12 -8.08 -3.90 17.26
CA HIS A 12 -9.06 -4.98 17.33
C HIS A 12 -8.88 -5.96 16.16
N ILE A 13 -8.75 -5.47 14.93
CA ILE A 13 -8.46 -6.31 13.76
C ILE A 13 -7.17 -7.10 14.00
N ALA A 14 -6.10 -6.44 14.43
CA ALA A 14 -4.81 -7.09 14.64
C ALA A 14 -4.89 -8.23 15.68
N LYS A 15 -5.66 -8.04 16.76
CA LYS A 15 -5.83 -9.06 17.80
C LYS A 15 -6.80 -10.19 17.42
N GLN A 16 -7.88 -9.86 16.72
CA GLN A 16 -8.96 -10.80 16.42
C GLN A 16 -8.78 -11.52 15.08
N CYS A 17 -7.89 -11.03 14.22
CA CYS A 17 -7.59 -11.63 12.92
C CYS A 17 -6.12 -12.10 12.87
N PRO A 18 -5.73 -13.14 13.65
CA PRO A 18 -4.33 -13.59 13.72
C PRO A 18 -3.79 -14.13 12.40
N GLN A 19 -4.67 -14.53 11.47
CA GLN A 19 -4.34 -15.03 10.14
C GLN A 19 -4.37 -13.93 9.06
N LEU A 20 -4.55 -12.65 9.43
CA LEU A 20 -4.58 -11.55 8.47
C LEU A 20 -3.22 -11.42 7.77
N LYS A 21 -3.18 -11.74 6.48
CA LYS A 21 -1.96 -11.66 5.65
C LYS A 21 -1.81 -10.34 4.92
N GLN A 22 -2.90 -9.63 4.66
CA GLN A 22 -2.90 -8.43 3.84
C GLN A 22 -3.77 -7.36 4.51
N LEU A 23 -3.23 -6.16 4.65
CA LEU A 23 -3.94 -5.02 5.20
C LEU A 23 -3.71 -3.79 4.32
N HIS A 24 -4.79 -3.34 3.68
CA HIS A 24 -4.76 -2.14 2.84
C HIS A 24 -5.67 -1.08 3.46
N LEU A 25 -5.12 0.10 3.71
CA LEU A 25 -5.84 1.25 4.25
C LEU A 25 -5.71 2.41 3.27
N SER A 26 -6.83 2.82 2.66
CA SER A 26 -6.90 3.96 1.76
C SER A 26 -7.88 5.00 2.28
N TYR A 27 -7.46 6.26 2.35
CA TYR A 27 -8.29 7.42 2.67
C TYR A 27 -9.12 7.24 3.97
N LEU A 28 -8.50 6.60 4.97
CA LEU A 28 -9.11 6.37 6.28
C LEU A 28 -9.10 7.66 7.13
N GLY A 29 -10.28 8.14 7.50
CA GLY A 29 -10.42 9.32 8.36
C GLY A 29 -10.60 10.61 7.58
N LEU A 30 -10.02 11.70 8.09
CA LEU A 30 -10.16 13.04 7.52
C LEU A 30 -9.09 13.30 6.45
N THR A 31 -9.49 13.83 5.30
CA THR A 31 -8.60 14.06 4.15
C THR A 31 -7.36 14.92 4.48
N ALA A 32 -7.49 15.88 5.39
CA ALA A 32 -6.43 16.82 5.74
C ALA A 32 -5.41 16.29 6.78
N HIS A 33 -5.76 15.24 7.53
CA HIS A 33 -4.93 14.75 8.63
C HIS A 33 -4.94 13.23 8.70
N CYS A 34 -3.76 12.61 8.66
CA CYS A 34 -3.61 11.18 8.86
C CYS A 34 -3.73 10.82 10.36
N ILE A 35 -4.96 10.68 10.83
CA ILE A 35 -5.27 10.53 12.27
C ILE A 35 -5.14 9.10 12.81
N TYR A 36 -4.98 8.10 11.94
CA TYR A 36 -4.91 6.68 12.34
C TYR A 36 -3.49 6.18 12.60
N THR A 37 -2.46 6.97 12.29
CA THR A 37 -1.05 6.55 12.32
C THR A 37 -0.63 6.05 13.71
N ASN A 38 -1.04 6.75 14.77
CA ASN A 38 -0.70 6.37 16.14
C ASN A 38 -1.32 5.03 16.54
N GLN A 39 -2.59 4.79 16.19
CA GLN A 39 -3.27 3.54 16.49
C GLN A 39 -2.74 2.39 15.63
N LEU A 40 -2.36 2.66 14.39
CA LEU A 40 -1.67 1.69 13.55
C LEU A 40 -0.31 1.29 14.17
N CYS A 41 0.46 2.27 14.67
CA CYS A 41 1.73 2.02 15.35
C CYS A 41 1.56 1.09 16.57
N GLN A 42 0.50 1.30 17.35
CA GLN A 42 0.16 0.44 18.49
C GLN A 42 -0.29 -0.97 18.06
N ALA A 43 -0.94 -1.07 16.89
CA ALA A 43 -1.45 -2.34 16.36
C ALA A 43 -0.35 -3.25 15.78
N PHE A 44 0.78 -2.71 15.31
CA PHE A 44 1.83 -3.50 14.66
C PHE A 44 2.33 -4.70 15.45
N GLN A 45 2.39 -4.60 16.77
CA GLN A 45 2.83 -5.69 17.63
C GLN A 45 1.86 -6.89 17.65
N HIS A 46 0.62 -6.69 17.23
CA HIS A 46 -0.42 -7.73 17.22
C HIS A 46 -0.55 -8.39 15.85
N PHE A 47 0.00 -7.80 14.78
CA PHE A 47 0.02 -8.41 13.46
C PHE A 47 1.09 -9.50 13.36
N THR A 48 0.72 -10.73 13.70
CA THR A 48 1.65 -11.88 13.72
C THR A 48 1.87 -12.55 12.36
N SER A 49 0.95 -12.35 11.41
CA SER A 49 0.99 -13.01 10.10
C SER A 49 0.81 -12.04 8.93
N LEU A 50 0.88 -10.74 9.17
CA LEU A 50 0.75 -9.71 8.14
C LEU A 50 1.98 -9.73 7.23
N ILE A 51 1.75 -10.00 5.95
CA ILE A 51 2.76 -10.11 4.90
C ILE A 51 2.77 -8.83 4.07
N ASP A 52 1.58 -8.31 3.73
CA ASP A 52 1.40 -7.16 2.86
C ASP A 52 0.74 -6.01 3.59
N LEU A 53 1.38 -4.86 3.58
CA LEU A 53 0.85 -3.62 4.11
C LEU A 53 0.84 -2.57 3.00
N ARG A 54 -0.34 -2.01 2.72
CA ARG A 54 -0.50 -0.87 1.82
C ARG A 54 -1.19 0.27 2.56
N LEU A 55 -0.57 1.43 2.55
CA LEU A 55 -1.11 2.65 3.15
C LEU A 55 -1.24 3.73 2.10
N GLU A 56 -2.42 4.32 2.00
CA GLU A 56 -2.70 5.43 1.11
C GLU A 56 -3.49 6.50 1.85
N HIS A 57 -2.83 7.62 2.14
CA HIS A 57 -3.47 8.76 2.78
C HIS A 57 -2.59 9.98 2.58
N ALA A 58 -3.18 11.17 2.45
CA ALA A 58 -2.40 12.40 2.45
C ALA A 58 -1.76 12.65 3.83
N TYR A 59 -0.63 13.34 3.90
CA TYR A 59 0.04 13.71 5.15
C TYR A 59 0.48 12.52 6.02
N LEU A 60 0.62 11.31 5.46
CA LEU A 60 1.23 10.20 6.17
C LEU A 60 2.74 10.41 6.25
N SER A 61 3.28 10.39 7.47
CA SER A 61 4.72 10.48 7.74
C SER A 61 5.32 9.10 7.96
N ILE A 62 6.38 8.78 7.21
CA ILE A 62 7.21 7.59 7.41
C ILE A 62 8.45 8.01 8.19
N ASP A 63 8.24 8.30 9.48
CA ASP A 63 9.26 8.76 10.42
C ASP A 63 9.81 7.64 11.32
N GLN A 64 10.66 8.02 12.28
CA GLN A 64 11.25 7.12 13.27
C GLN A 64 10.21 6.37 14.09
N LEU A 65 9.13 7.03 14.53
CA LEU A 65 8.10 6.40 15.37
C LEU A 65 7.35 5.34 14.56
N PHE A 66 6.94 5.69 13.35
CA PHE A 66 6.28 4.78 12.44
C PHE A 66 7.15 3.57 12.15
N CYS A 67 8.39 3.79 11.70
CA CYS A 67 9.31 2.72 11.33
C CYS A 67 9.65 1.83 12.53
N ARG A 68 9.95 2.40 13.71
CA ARG A 68 10.24 1.64 14.93
C ARG A 68 9.06 0.76 15.33
N SER A 69 7.84 1.25 15.15
CA SER A 69 6.63 0.49 15.46
C SER A 69 6.39 -0.62 14.44
N ALA A 70 6.55 -0.33 13.14
CA ALA A 70 6.38 -1.30 12.06
C ALA A 70 7.35 -2.48 12.15
N ARG A 71 8.57 -2.28 12.68
CA ARG A 71 9.55 -3.36 12.94
C ARG A 71 9.04 -4.45 13.88
N LYS A 72 8.00 -4.18 14.68
CA LYS A 72 7.37 -5.20 15.54
C LYS A 72 6.60 -6.25 14.72
N CYS A 73 6.19 -5.93 13.50
CA CYS A 73 5.52 -6.83 12.57
C CYS A 73 6.56 -7.66 11.77
N ARG A 74 7.16 -8.66 12.43
CA ARG A 74 8.28 -9.45 11.87
C ARG A 74 7.92 -10.31 10.64
N SER A 75 6.62 -10.52 10.39
CA SER A 75 6.11 -11.27 9.23
C SER A 75 6.08 -10.45 7.94
N LEU A 76 6.26 -9.13 8.01
CA LEU A 76 6.06 -8.22 6.89
C LEU A 76 7.07 -8.48 5.77
N GLN A 77 6.58 -8.58 4.54
CA GLN A 77 7.38 -8.86 3.34
C GLN A 77 7.23 -7.82 2.24
N ARG A 78 6.04 -7.22 2.14
CA ARG A 78 5.76 -6.19 1.14
C ARG A 78 5.13 -4.97 1.82
N PHE A 79 5.74 -3.81 1.62
CA PHE A 79 5.27 -2.56 2.19
C PHE A 79 5.17 -1.49 1.12
N CYS A 80 3.98 -0.91 0.99
CA CYS A 80 3.67 0.15 0.04
C CYS A 80 3.04 1.35 0.74
N VAL A 81 3.52 2.55 0.40
CA VAL A 81 2.99 3.82 0.86
C VAL A 81 2.75 4.74 -0.33
N VAL A 82 1.56 5.33 -0.38
CA VAL A 82 1.19 6.40 -1.30
C VAL A 82 0.70 7.59 -0.47
N SER A 83 1.46 8.68 -0.41
CA SER A 83 1.13 9.81 0.45
C SER A 83 1.47 11.16 -0.16
N LYS A 84 0.43 11.85 -0.65
CA LYS A 84 0.51 13.28 -1.01
C LYS A 84 0.77 14.11 0.23
N ASN A 85 1.65 15.10 0.16
CA ASN A 85 2.10 15.91 1.31
C ASN A 85 2.66 15.06 2.47
N GLY A 86 3.08 13.82 2.21
CA GLY A 86 3.72 12.95 3.20
C GLY A 86 5.20 13.26 3.35
N SER A 87 5.77 12.85 4.47
CA SER A 87 7.20 12.97 4.76
C SER A 87 7.87 11.60 4.83
N LEU A 88 9.17 11.59 4.54
CA LEU A 88 9.99 10.40 4.52
C LEU A 88 11.30 10.67 5.27
N ASP A 89 11.59 9.87 6.31
CA ASP A 89 12.87 9.86 6.99
C ASP A 89 13.76 8.73 6.43
N PRO A 90 14.84 9.04 5.70
CA PRO A 90 15.74 8.04 5.10
C PRO A 90 16.40 7.10 6.12
N ASP A 91 16.75 7.61 7.30
CA ASP A 91 17.44 6.83 8.34
C ASP A 91 16.45 5.89 9.03
N ALA A 92 15.22 6.36 9.26
CA ALA A 92 14.14 5.55 9.81
C ALA A 92 13.84 4.33 8.92
N VAL A 93 13.73 4.58 7.61
CA VAL A 93 13.48 3.54 6.58
C VAL A 93 14.65 2.58 6.46
N THR A 94 15.89 3.09 6.49
CA THR A 94 17.08 2.25 6.47
C THR A 94 17.14 1.33 7.70
N GLY A 95 16.77 1.83 8.88
CA GLY A 95 16.66 1.02 10.09
C GLY A 95 15.52 -0.01 10.02
N LEU A 96 14.38 0.34 9.42
CA LEU A 96 13.28 -0.60 9.17
C LEU A 96 13.74 -1.78 8.31
N MET A 97 14.42 -1.48 7.19
CA MET A 97 14.96 -2.50 6.30
C MET A 97 15.98 -3.39 7.00
N SER A 98 16.84 -2.80 7.85
CA SER A 98 17.85 -3.56 8.61
C SER A 98 17.21 -4.59 9.56
N GLU A 99 16.13 -4.21 10.24
CA GLU A 99 15.47 -5.06 11.26
C GLU A 99 14.43 -6.03 10.70
N LEU A 100 13.97 -5.83 9.46
CA LEU A 100 13.03 -6.72 8.78
C LEU A 100 13.73 -7.45 7.62
N PRO A 101 14.41 -8.59 7.89
CA PRO A 101 15.12 -9.33 6.85
C PRO A 101 14.20 -9.92 5.78
N ARG A 102 12.92 -10.14 6.11
CA ARG A 102 11.89 -10.65 5.20
C ARG A 102 11.24 -9.58 4.33
N LEU A 103 11.49 -8.30 4.60
CA LEU A 103 10.97 -7.20 3.80
C LEU A 103 11.71 -7.15 2.46
N MET A 104 11.07 -7.69 1.43
CA MET A 104 11.61 -7.85 0.08
C MET A 104 11.06 -6.83 -0.91
N VAL A 105 9.88 -6.28 -0.67
CA VAL A 105 9.28 -5.26 -1.54
C VAL A 105 9.01 -4.00 -0.73
N LEU A 106 9.64 -2.89 -1.11
CA LEU A 106 9.43 -1.58 -0.52
C LEU A 106 9.06 -0.59 -1.63
N GLN A 107 7.86 -0.02 -1.53
CA GLN A 107 7.34 0.94 -2.49
C GLN A 107 6.89 2.21 -1.76
N LEU A 108 7.54 3.34 -2.02
CA LEU A 108 7.26 4.60 -1.34
C LEU A 108 7.04 5.71 -2.37
N PHE A 109 5.81 6.21 -2.45
CA PHE A 109 5.41 7.30 -3.32
C PHE A 109 4.96 8.47 -2.44
N THR A 110 5.81 9.48 -2.28
CA THR A 110 5.59 10.63 -1.39
C THR A 110 6.00 11.92 -2.10
N ASP A 111 5.77 13.10 -1.53
CA ASP A 111 6.22 14.37 -2.12
C ASP A 111 7.72 14.66 -1.85
N SER A 112 8.51 13.61 -1.54
CA SER A 112 9.96 13.71 -1.40
C SER A 112 10.63 14.09 -2.71
N THR A 113 11.76 14.80 -2.65
CA THR A 113 12.49 15.22 -3.85
C THR A 113 13.07 14.02 -4.62
N GLN A 114 13.18 14.15 -5.94
CA GLN A 114 13.73 13.10 -6.81
C GLN A 114 15.17 12.71 -6.41
N THR A 115 15.97 13.69 -5.97
CA THR A 115 17.34 13.47 -5.48
C THR A 115 17.34 12.61 -4.22
N MET A 116 16.46 12.90 -3.26
CA MET A 116 16.34 12.11 -2.02
C MET A 116 15.93 10.67 -2.35
N CYS A 117 14.88 10.51 -3.16
CA CYS A 117 14.36 9.21 -3.59
C CYS A 117 15.45 8.34 -4.23
N LYS A 118 16.22 8.89 -5.19
CA LYS A 118 17.32 8.19 -5.85
C LYS A 118 18.44 7.82 -4.88
N LYS A 119 18.85 8.74 -4.00
CA LYS A 119 19.90 8.50 -2.99
C LYS A 119 19.51 7.37 -2.03
N LEU A 120 18.30 7.43 -1.48
CA LEU A 120 17.81 6.42 -0.56
C LEU A 120 17.65 5.05 -1.25
N MET A 121 17.06 5.01 -2.44
CA MET A 121 16.92 3.77 -3.19
C MET A 121 18.28 3.12 -3.48
N LYS A 122 19.29 3.92 -3.88
CA LYS A 122 20.65 3.43 -4.08
C LYS A 122 21.26 2.90 -2.78
N ALA A 123 21.17 3.66 -1.68
CA ALA A 123 21.71 3.25 -0.38
C ALA A 123 21.11 1.92 0.11
N LEU A 124 19.79 1.72 -0.05
CA LEU A 124 19.12 0.47 0.32
C LEU A 124 19.56 -0.71 -0.55
N LYS A 125 19.66 -0.51 -1.87
CA LYS A 125 20.12 -1.57 -2.79
C LYS A 125 21.57 -1.95 -2.53
N ASP A 126 22.47 -0.96 -2.45
CA ASP A 126 23.89 -1.19 -2.20
C ASP A 126 24.11 -1.96 -0.88
N ARG A 127 23.29 -1.68 0.15
CA ARG A 127 23.42 -2.31 1.48
C ARG A 127 22.78 -3.70 1.57
N PHE A 128 21.63 -3.93 0.93
CA PHE A 128 20.82 -5.12 1.19
C PHE A 128 20.68 -6.07 0.01
N GLN A 129 20.94 -5.66 -1.24
CA GLN A 129 20.71 -6.52 -2.41
C GLN A 129 21.57 -7.78 -2.40
N SER A 130 22.81 -7.70 -1.92
CA SER A 130 23.72 -8.86 -1.84
C SER A 130 23.20 -9.97 -0.92
N THR A 131 22.59 -9.58 0.21
CA THR A 131 21.99 -10.52 1.17
C THR A 131 20.54 -10.87 0.83
N ARG A 132 19.88 -10.06 0.01
CA ARG A 132 18.48 -10.21 -0.42
C ARG A 132 18.39 -10.08 -1.94
N PRO A 133 18.75 -11.12 -2.72
CA PRO A 133 18.81 -11.02 -4.17
C PRO A 133 17.48 -10.64 -4.83
N ALA A 134 16.35 -11.04 -4.24
CA ALA A 134 15.00 -10.72 -4.71
C ALA A 134 14.47 -9.36 -4.18
N LEU A 135 15.33 -8.53 -3.59
CA LEU A 135 14.94 -7.22 -3.08
C LEU A 135 14.48 -6.31 -4.21
N SER A 136 13.30 -5.71 -4.03
CA SER A 136 12.69 -4.74 -4.93
C SER A 136 12.37 -3.47 -4.15
N VAL A 137 13.06 -2.39 -4.50
CA VAL A 137 12.89 -1.07 -3.89
C VAL A 137 12.51 -0.07 -4.97
N THR A 138 11.36 0.57 -4.80
CA THR A 138 10.83 1.63 -5.66
C THR A 138 10.46 2.82 -4.80
N ILE A 139 11.25 3.90 -4.87
CA ILE A 139 11.01 5.12 -4.10
C ILE A 139 10.99 6.27 -5.09
N TYR A 140 9.86 6.97 -5.21
CA TYR A 140 9.67 8.03 -6.19
C TYR A 140 8.80 9.17 -5.66
N PRO A 141 9.00 10.40 -6.17
CA PRO A 141 8.09 11.50 -5.94
C PRO A 141 6.70 11.15 -6.47
N LEU A 142 5.66 11.50 -5.73
CA LEU A 142 4.29 11.29 -6.13
C LEU A 142 3.91 12.32 -7.21
N PHE A 143 3.22 11.87 -8.28
CA PHE A 143 2.76 12.70 -9.40
C PHE A 143 3.85 13.37 -10.25
N ASP A 144 5.09 12.88 -10.20
CA ASP A 144 6.13 13.29 -11.15
C ASP A 144 5.80 12.77 -12.56
N GLN A 145 6.26 13.46 -13.61
CA GLN A 145 6.00 13.08 -15.01
C GLN A 145 6.43 11.64 -15.32
N ASP A 146 7.46 11.16 -14.63
CA ASP A 146 8.00 9.81 -14.81
C ASP A 146 7.22 8.73 -14.05
N THR A 147 6.21 9.07 -13.24
CA THR A 147 5.51 8.10 -12.38
C THR A 147 4.94 6.93 -13.18
N ALA A 148 4.34 7.20 -14.35
CA ALA A 148 3.81 6.16 -15.24
C ALA A 148 4.92 5.24 -15.78
N TYR A 149 6.06 5.81 -16.17
CA TYR A 149 7.22 5.05 -16.63
C TYR A 149 7.81 4.15 -15.52
N VAL A 150 7.82 4.64 -14.29
CA VAL A 150 8.28 3.88 -13.13
C VAL A 150 7.34 2.74 -12.79
N MET A 151 6.02 2.97 -12.83
CA MET A 151 5.03 1.91 -12.60
C MET A 151 5.21 0.75 -13.58
N ASN A 152 5.59 1.02 -14.84
CA ASN A 152 5.88 -0.01 -15.83
C ASN A 152 7.13 -0.86 -15.51
N LYS A 153 8.01 -0.41 -14.60
CA LYS A 153 9.17 -1.18 -14.13
C LYS A 153 8.86 -2.07 -12.93
N ILE A 154 7.69 -1.91 -12.31
CA ILE A 154 7.27 -2.74 -11.19
C ILE A 154 6.78 -4.08 -11.75
N PRO A 155 7.26 -5.22 -11.23
CA PRO A 155 6.74 -6.52 -11.65
C PRO A 155 5.22 -6.58 -11.54
N THR A 156 4.55 -7.11 -12.57
CA THR A 156 3.09 -7.08 -12.72
C THR A 156 2.34 -7.56 -11.48
N LYS A 157 2.82 -8.63 -10.82
CA LYS A 157 2.22 -9.11 -9.56
C LYS A 157 2.24 -8.08 -8.43
N HIS A 158 3.35 -7.36 -8.25
CA HIS A 158 3.42 -6.31 -7.24
C HIS A 158 2.54 -5.12 -7.63
N LEU A 159 2.49 -4.81 -8.92
CA LEU A 159 1.64 -3.74 -9.44
C LEU A 159 0.16 -4.00 -9.16
N GLU A 160 -0.34 -5.20 -9.46
CA GLU A 160 -1.74 -5.60 -9.30
C GLU A 160 -2.14 -5.78 -7.83
N GLU A 161 -1.32 -6.47 -7.04
CA GLU A 161 -1.68 -6.87 -5.68
C GLU A 161 -1.37 -5.79 -4.63
N LEU A 162 -0.40 -4.90 -4.89
CA LEU A 162 0.12 -3.96 -3.89
C LEU A 162 0.15 -2.51 -4.36
N THR A 163 0.63 -2.20 -5.57
CA THR A 163 0.82 -0.80 -5.99
C THR A 163 -0.49 -0.12 -6.38
N ILE A 164 -1.15 -0.63 -7.43
CA ILE A 164 -2.39 -0.06 -7.98
C ILE A 164 -3.59 -0.51 -7.16
N PHE A 165 -3.53 -1.72 -6.58
CA PHE A 165 -4.61 -2.37 -5.84
C PHE A 165 -5.99 -2.09 -6.45
N SER A 166 -6.36 -2.85 -7.48
CA SER A 166 -7.75 -2.89 -7.90
C SER A 166 -8.54 -3.73 -6.89
N SER A 167 -9.42 -3.09 -6.12
CA SER A 167 -10.38 -3.84 -5.32
C SER A 167 -11.21 -4.71 -6.27
N LYS A 168 -11.06 -6.04 -6.18
CA LYS A 168 -11.84 -6.98 -7.00
C LYS A 168 -13.27 -7.18 -6.47
N ILE A 169 -13.66 -6.50 -5.39
CA ILE A 169 -14.93 -6.72 -4.68
C ILE A 169 -16.16 -6.30 -5.51
N CYS A 170 -15.99 -5.63 -6.66
CA CYS A 170 -17.09 -5.31 -7.58
C CYS A 170 -16.83 -5.78 -9.02
N GLN A 171 -15.94 -6.73 -9.26
CA GLN A 171 -15.82 -7.30 -10.61
C GLN A 171 -16.92 -8.34 -10.80
N GLN A 172 -17.80 -8.10 -11.79
CA GLN A 172 -18.76 -9.12 -12.21
C GLN A 172 -18.01 -10.43 -12.50
N PRO A 173 -18.49 -11.58 -12.01
CA PRO A 173 -17.84 -12.85 -12.28
C PRO A 173 -17.75 -13.08 -13.80
N PRO A 174 -16.60 -13.54 -14.31
CA PRO A 174 -16.47 -13.87 -15.73
C PRO A 174 -17.51 -14.93 -16.09
N GLY A 175 -18.45 -14.57 -16.97
CA GLY A 175 -19.58 -15.42 -17.38
C GLY A 175 -20.96 -14.79 -17.22
N GLN A 176 -21.11 -13.66 -16.50
CA GLN A 176 -22.39 -12.94 -16.44
C GLN A 176 -22.47 -11.81 -17.47
N CYS A 177 -22.29 -12.14 -18.74
CA CYS A 177 -22.92 -11.34 -19.80
C CYS A 177 -24.44 -11.49 -19.63
N ARG A 178 -25.12 -10.46 -19.12
CA ARG A 178 -26.57 -10.34 -19.34
C ARG A 178 -26.78 -10.32 -20.85
N VAL A 179 -27.15 -11.47 -21.41
CA VAL A 179 -27.77 -11.53 -22.72
C VAL A 179 -28.93 -10.56 -22.65
N LYS A 180 -28.86 -9.45 -23.37
CA LYS A 180 -30.04 -8.63 -23.63
C LYS A 180 -31.00 -9.53 -24.39
N VAL A 181 -31.92 -10.18 -23.68
CA VAL A 181 -33.06 -10.84 -24.30
C VAL A 181 -33.84 -9.72 -24.97
N LYS A 182 -33.75 -9.64 -26.30
CA LYS A 182 -34.71 -8.88 -27.09
C LYS A 182 -36.05 -9.60 -26.94
N THR A 183 -36.86 -9.17 -25.99
CA THR A 183 -38.29 -9.47 -26.01
C THR A 183 -38.88 -8.74 -27.20
N ARG A 184 -39.11 -9.47 -28.30
CA ARG A 184 -40.03 -9.04 -29.36
C ARG A 184 -41.42 -9.05 -28.76
N ASP A 185 -41.96 -7.86 -28.50
CA ASP A 185 -43.40 -7.72 -28.30
C ASP A 185 -44.12 -8.00 -29.63
N ARG A 186 -45.35 -8.52 -29.56
CA ARG A 186 -46.18 -8.94 -30.71
C ARG A 186 -46.65 -7.77 -31.59
N SER A 187 -46.10 -6.58 -31.40
CA SER A 187 -46.48 -5.32 -32.07
C SER A 187 -45.43 -4.78 -33.06
N GLY A 188 -44.30 -5.47 -33.26
CA GLY A 188 -43.46 -5.26 -34.45
C GLY A 188 -42.82 -3.87 -34.64
N LYS A 189 -42.62 -3.09 -33.57
CA LYS A 189 -41.87 -1.82 -33.67
C LYS A 189 -40.57 -1.88 -32.86
N VAL A 190 -39.46 -1.63 -33.54
CA VAL A 190 -38.14 -1.36 -32.96
C VAL A 190 -38.01 0.15 -32.83
N THR A 191 -37.94 0.66 -31.61
CA THR A 191 -37.47 2.02 -31.32
C THR A 191 -35.96 1.96 -31.01
N VAL A 192 -35.19 2.81 -31.67
CA VAL A 192 -33.73 2.98 -31.48
C VAL A 192 -33.46 3.71 -30.18
#